data_AF-A0A4Q6F7K7-F1
#
_entry.id   AF-A0A4Q6F7K7-F1
#
_cell.length_a   1.000
_cell.length_b   1.000
_cell.length_c   1.000
_cell.angle_alpha   90.00
_cell.angle_beta   90.00
_cell.angle_gamma   90.00
#
_symmetry.space_group_name_H-M   'P 1'
#
loop_
_entity.id
_entity.type
_entity.pdbx_description
1 polymer ?
#
loop_
_entity_poly.entity_id
_entity_poly.type
_entity_poly.pdbx_seq_one_letter_code
_entity_poly.pdbx_strand_id
1 'polypeptide(L)'
;MIQHFSKFSSIMTQVAASVFVTLFSLVSLAAHADQAGPDYRDLSTRLQKRTSGLRSEILYVHANPQTKLDNDHLQAFAGVAKEQAKIWADTILEGDYSAAGDTRLDQVEAVFEQASGAEQLIAYRIIYSEKAWYTADCDPRRGKDLCEEGRIEEASFVSPTTESWMRDDSAYADFNSGI
;
A
#
# COMPACT_ATOMS: atom_id res chain seq x y z
N MET A 1 -5.72 84.50 -24.38
CA MET A 1 -4.96 83.78 -23.35
C MET A 1 -5.91 82.70 -22.81
N ILE A 2 -5.95 81.50 -23.42
CA ILE A 2 -5.20 80.28 -23.03
C ILE A 2 -5.51 79.93 -21.56
N GLN A 3 -6.08 78.80 -21.13
CA GLN A 3 -6.50 77.54 -21.76
C GLN A 3 -7.47 76.80 -20.81
N HIS A 4 -8.32 75.98 -21.42
CA HIS A 4 -9.02 74.82 -20.87
C HIS A 4 -8.34 74.08 -19.70
N PHE A 5 -9.12 73.72 -18.68
CA PHE A 5 -9.06 72.38 -18.08
C PHE A 5 -10.47 71.93 -17.70
N SER A 6 -10.98 70.97 -18.46
CA SER A 6 -12.06 70.09 -18.05
C SER A 6 -11.47 68.98 -17.17
N LYS A 7 -12.26 68.43 -16.24
CA LYS A 7 -12.74 67.04 -16.31
C LYS A 7 -13.33 66.54 -14.97
N PHE A 8 -14.58 66.10 -15.11
CA PHE A 8 -15.22 64.93 -14.49
C PHE A 8 -15.38 64.84 -12.97
N SER A 9 -16.59 65.22 -12.54
CA SER A 9 -17.58 64.39 -11.83
C SER A 9 -17.10 63.03 -11.30
N SER A 10 -17.19 62.83 -9.98
CA SER A 10 -17.47 61.51 -9.43
C SER A 10 -18.39 61.64 -8.21
N ILE A 11 -19.64 61.24 -8.42
CA ILE A 11 -20.64 60.94 -7.41
C ILE A 11 -20.26 59.57 -6.85
N MET A 12 -19.96 59.46 -5.55
CA MET A 12 -19.95 58.17 -4.87
C MET A 12 -21.06 58.13 -3.83
N THR A 13 -22.10 57.40 -4.24
CA THR A 13 -23.27 57.03 -3.47
C THR A 13 -22.91 55.98 -2.43
N GLN A 14 -23.53 56.18 -1.28
CA GLN A 14 -23.58 55.38 -0.07
C GLN A 14 -24.23 53.98 -0.25
N VAL A 15 -23.86 53.10 0.69
CA VAL A 15 -24.69 52.05 1.32
C VAL A 15 -24.97 50.78 0.50
N ALA A 16 -24.52 49.63 1.01
CA ALA A 16 -25.40 48.66 1.69
C ALA A 16 -24.63 47.41 2.09
N ALA A 17 -24.74 47.07 3.37
CA ALA A 17 -24.35 45.79 3.92
C ALA A 17 -25.20 44.67 3.31
N SER A 18 -24.55 43.66 2.73
CA SER A 18 -25.21 42.44 2.27
C SER A 18 -24.83 41.28 3.18
N VAL A 19 -25.70 41.10 4.19
CA VAL A 19 -26.30 39.84 4.66
C VAL A 19 -25.50 38.56 4.36
N PHE A 20 -24.88 38.05 5.42
CA PHE A 20 -24.52 36.64 5.58
C PHE A 20 -25.82 35.83 5.77
N VAL A 21 -26.15 34.95 4.82
CA VAL A 21 -26.98 33.76 5.09
C VAL A 21 -26.14 32.54 4.80
N THR A 22 -25.97 31.78 5.87
CA THR A 22 -25.25 30.54 6.04
C THR A 22 -25.95 29.32 5.44
N LEU A 23 -25.12 28.29 5.18
CA LEU A 23 -25.43 26.87 5.04
C LEU A 23 -26.08 26.39 3.72
N PHE A 24 -25.22 26.15 2.72
CA PHE A 24 -25.34 24.97 1.87
C PHE A 24 -24.31 23.94 2.37
N SER A 25 -24.65 23.19 3.40
CA SER A 25 -23.96 21.92 3.66
C SER A 25 -24.52 20.90 2.67
N LEU A 26 -24.03 20.94 1.43
CA LEU A 26 -24.01 19.74 0.60
C LEU A 26 -23.03 18.78 1.27
N VAL A 27 -23.53 18.06 2.27
CA VAL A 27 -22.94 16.79 2.64
C VAL A 27 -23.21 15.88 1.45
N SER A 28 -22.36 15.96 0.43
CA SER A 28 -22.12 14.83 -0.43
C SER A 28 -21.56 13.75 0.49
N LEU A 29 -22.45 12.95 1.07
CA LEU A 29 -22.12 11.56 1.35
C LEU A 29 -21.74 11.00 -0.01
N ALA A 30 -20.45 11.09 -0.35
CA ALA A 30 -19.86 10.20 -1.32
C ALA A 30 -19.97 8.82 -0.67
N ALA A 31 -21.12 8.19 -0.88
CA ALA A 31 -21.26 6.77 -0.75
C ALA A 31 -20.23 6.17 -1.71
N HIS A 32 -19.03 5.91 -1.20
CA HIS A 32 -18.10 4.97 -1.80
C HIS A 32 -18.66 3.58 -1.52
N ALA A 33 -19.81 3.30 -2.10
CA ALA A 33 -20.43 1.99 -2.12
C ALA A 33 -20.06 1.37 -3.47
N ASP A 34 -19.25 0.32 -3.41
CA ASP A 34 -19.06 -0.68 -4.46
C ASP A 34 -18.81 -0.14 -5.88
N GLN A 35 -17.64 0.45 -6.10
CA GLN A 35 -16.92 -0.03 -7.27
C GLN A 35 -16.26 -1.33 -6.85
N ALA A 36 -16.96 -2.43 -7.12
CA ALA A 36 -16.36 -3.75 -7.21
C ALA A 36 -15.21 -3.63 -8.21
N GLY A 37 -14.01 -3.37 -7.70
CA GLY A 37 -12.77 -3.62 -8.41
C GLY A 37 -12.79 -5.07 -8.93
N PRO A 38 -11.96 -5.40 -9.93
CA PRO A 38 -11.92 -6.74 -10.50
C PRO A 38 -11.98 -7.78 -9.38
N ASP A 39 -12.93 -8.73 -9.47
CA ASP A 39 -13.22 -9.70 -8.41
C ASP A 39 -11.92 -10.38 -7.96
N TYR A 40 -11.32 -9.91 -6.87
CA TYR A 40 -10.00 -10.39 -6.43
C TYR A 40 -10.04 -11.85 -5.97
N ARG A 41 -11.24 -12.42 -5.76
CA ARG A 41 -11.40 -13.88 -5.62
C ARG A 41 -11.05 -14.62 -6.91
N ASP A 42 -11.32 -14.02 -8.07
CA ASP A 42 -10.86 -14.53 -9.36
C ASP A 42 -9.33 -14.41 -9.48
N LEU A 43 -8.74 -13.29 -9.05
CA LEU A 43 -7.29 -13.11 -9.06
C LEU A 43 -6.59 -14.17 -8.18
N SER A 44 -7.05 -14.37 -6.94
CA SER A 44 -6.50 -15.39 -6.05
C SER A 44 -6.60 -16.78 -6.68
N THR A 45 -7.76 -17.11 -7.23
CA THR A 45 -8.02 -18.39 -7.88
C THR A 45 -7.15 -18.58 -9.11
N ARG A 46 -6.92 -17.54 -9.92
CA ARG A 46 -6.10 -17.58 -11.14
C ARG A 46 -4.63 -17.71 -10.84
N LEU A 47 -4.13 -16.96 -9.86
CA LEU A 47 -2.76 -17.05 -9.37
C LEU A 47 -2.49 -18.42 -8.72
N GLN A 48 -3.42 -18.91 -7.90
CA GLN A 48 -3.30 -20.20 -7.22
C GLN A 48 -3.41 -21.39 -8.18
N LYS A 49 -4.21 -21.28 -9.26
CA LYS A 49 -4.37 -22.35 -10.25
C LYS A 49 -3.14 -22.58 -11.14
N ARG A 50 -2.04 -21.81 -11.01
CA ARG A 50 -0.86 -21.87 -11.90
C ARG A 50 -1.29 -22.08 -13.36
N THR A 51 -2.21 -21.25 -13.82
CA THR A 51 -2.70 -21.34 -15.19
C THR A 51 -1.52 -21.15 -16.14
N SER A 52 -1.38 -22.04 -17.11
CA SER A 52 -0.41 -21.91 -18.20
C SER A 52 -0.61 -20.54 -18.86
N GLY A 53 0.37 -19.65 -18.78
CA GLY A 53 0.30 -18.30 -19.36
C GLY A 53 0.62 -17.14 -18.41
N LEU A 54 0.87 -17.40 -17.13
CA LEU A 54 1.38 -16.39 -16.21
C LEU A 54 2.90 -16.19 -16.36
N ARG A 55 3.33 -14.94 -16.39
CA ARG A 55 4.74 -14.51 -16.33
C ARG A 55 4.92 -13.56 -15.15
N SER A 56 6.04 -13.65 -14.43
CA SER A 56 6.43 -12.62 -13.46
C SER A 56 7.73 -11.93 -13.85
N GLU A 57 7.89 -10.68 -13.39
CA GLU A 57 9.11 -9.89 -13.54
C GLU A 57 9.43 -9.19 -12.22
N ILE A 58 10.65 -9.38 -11.71
CA ILE A 58 11.13 -8.67 -10.53
C ILE A 58 11.39 -7.20 -10.90
N LEU A 59 10.73 -6.30 -10.17
CA LEU A 59 10.86 -4.85 -10.34
C LEU A 59 11.65 -4.18 -9.21
N TYR A 60 11.72 -4.83 -8.05
CA TYR A 60 12.43 -4.33 -6.87
C TYR A 60 12.94 -5.49 -6.01
N VAL A 61 14.14 -5.34 -5.47
CA VAL A 61 14.71 -6.18 -4.42
C VAL A 61 15.43 -5.26 -3.44
N HIS A 62 15.17 -5.38 -2.14
CA HIS A 62 15.76 -4.51 -1.12
C HIS A 62 17.29 -4.50 -1.14
N ALA A 63 17.90 -5.68 -1.34
CA ALA A 63 19.36 -5.83 -1.43
C ALA A 63 19.97 -5.28 -2.73
N ASN A 64 19.15 -4.82 -3.69
CA ASN A 64 19.61 -4.32 -4.97
C ASN A 64 19.18 -2.85 -5.17
N PRO A 65 20.14 -1.91 -5.32
CA PRO A 65 19.81 -0.49 -5.50
C PRO A 65 19.13 -0.19 -6.85
N GLN A 66 19.11 -1.12 -7.81
CA GLN A 66 18.39 -0.94 -9.07
C GLN A 66 16.92 -1.33 -8.91
N THR A 67 16.03 -0.33 -8.98
CA THR A 67 14.59 -0.53 -9.02
C THR A 67 14.01 -0.02 -10.34
N LYS A 68 12.98 -0.72 -10.83
CA LYS A 68 12.15 -0.31 -11.98
C LYS A 68 10.86 0.38 -11.54
N LEU A 69 10.64 0.54 -10.23
CA LEU A 69 9.49 1.21 -9.66
C LEU A 69 9.81 2.68 -9.40
N ASP A 70 8.81 3.54 -9.53
CA ASP A 70 8.88 4.89 -8.99
C ASP A 70 8.69 4.88 -7.46
N ASN A 71 8.97 6.02 -6.84
CA ASN A 71 8.88 6.16 -5.38
C ASN A 71 7.45 6.05 -4.85
N ASP A 72 6.45 6.43 -5.64
CA ASP A 72 5.05 6.43 -5.21
C ASP A 72 4.56 4.98 -5.05
N HIS A 73 4.87 4.13 -6.03
CA HIS A 73 4.62 2.69 -5.95
C HIS A 73 5.37 2.04 -4.79
N LEU A 74 6.65 2.37 -4.59
CA LEU A 74 7.42 1.82 -3.47
C LEU A 74 6.81 2.20 -2.11
N GLN A 75 6.34 3.44 -1.96
CA GLN A 75 5.67 3.88 -0.74
C GLN A 75 4.33 3.17 -0.54
N ALA A 76 3.54 3.01 -1.61
CA ALA A 76 2.28 2.28 -1.56
C ALA A 76 2.50 0.81 -1.13
N PHE A 77 3.43 0.11 -1.77
CA PHE A 77 3.75 -1.29 -1.43
C PHE A 77 4.31 -1.45 -0.02
N ALA A 78 5.17 -0.52 0.43
CA ALA A 78 5.65 -0.51 1.81
C ALA A 78 4.52 -0.24 2.82
N GLY A 79 3.52 0.56 2.44
CA GLY A 79 2.29 0.77 3.22
C GLY A 79 1.50 -0.52 3.38
N VAL A 80 1.26 -1.23 2.28
CA VAL A 80 0.56 -2.54 2.30
C VAL A 80 1.33 -3.56 3.14
N ALA A 81 2.64 -3.66 2.98
CA ALA A 81 3.50 -4.56 3.76
C ALA A 81 3.32 -4.33 5.28
N LYS A 82 3.39 -3.06 5.72
CA LYS A 82 3.19 -2.70 7.13
C LYS A 82 1.79 -2.98 7.64
N GLU A 83 0.77 -2.87 6.80
CA GLU A 83 -0.59 -3.18 7.20
C GLU A 83 -0.79 -4.69 7.38
N GLN A 84 -0.28 -5.49 6.45
CA GLN A 84 -0.39 -6.94 6.53
C GLN A 84 0.45 -7.55 7.64
N ALA A 85 1.68 -7.06 7.87
CA ALA A 85 2.53 -7.57 8.95
C ALA A 85 1.92 -7.41 10.36
N LYS A 86 1.01 -6.46 10.56
CA LYS A 86 0.27 -6.31 11.84
C LYS A 86 -0.60 -7.53 12.16
N ILE A 87 -1.04 -8.28 11.13
CA ILE A 87 -1.88 -9.46 11.29
C ILE A 87 -1.07 -10.60 11.94
N TRP A 88 0.24 -10.67 11.69
CA TRP A 88 1.09 -11.74 12.23
C TRP A 88 1.04 -11.83 13.74
N ALA A 89 0.91 -10.68 14.41
CA ALA A 89 0.79 -10.58 15.87
C ALA A 89 -0.32 -11.48 16.44
N ASP A 90 -1.40 -11.68 15.67
CA ASP A 90 -2.54 -12.46 16.08
C ASP A 90 -2.56 -13.89 15.46
N THR A 91 -1.81 -14.15 14.38
CA THR A 91 -1.92 -15.43 13.62
C THR A 91 -0.69 -16.32 13.63
N ILE A 92 0.52 -15.78 13.78
CA ILE A 92 1.77 -16.57 13.86
C ILE A 92 2.41 -16.48 15.22
N LEU A 93 2.28 -15.33 15.88
CA LEU A 93 2.87 -15.12 17.19
C LEU A 93 2.00 -15.73 18.31
N GLU A 94 1.45 -16.95 18.15
CA GLU A 94 0.70 -17.69 19.20
C GLU A 94 1.46 -17.84 20.54
N GLY A 95 2.67 -17.28 20.63
CA GLY A 95 3.49 -17.10 21.82
C GLY A 95 4.97 -17.32 21.50
N ASP A 96 5.25 -17.97 20.37
CA ASP A 96 6.55 -18.53 20.05
C ASP A 96 7.47 -17.57 19.29
N TYR A 97 7.02 -16.33 19.07
CA TYR A 97 7.81 -15.32 18.38
C TYR A 97 7.62 -13.93 18.98
N SER A 98 8.68 -13.14 18.97
CA SER A 98 8.65 -11.71 19.28
C SER A 98 9.06 -10.92 18.05
N ALA A 99 8.18 -10.09 17.50
CA ALA A 99 8.49 -9.23 16.36
C ALA A 99 9.02 -7.85 16.82
N ALA A 100 9.83 -7.19 15.97
CA ALA A 100 10.49 -5.92 16.28
C ALA A 100 9.66 -4.67 15.90
N GLY A 101 8.64 -4.82 15.06
CA GLY A 101 7.81 -3.74 14.52
C GLY A 101 8.36 -3.03 13.28
N ASP A 102 9.54 -3.42 12.78
CA ASP A 102 10.17 -2.80 11.60
C ASP A 102 9.97 -3.66 10.36
N THR A 103 8.77 -3.54 9.76
CA THR A 103 8.42 -4.22 8.52
C THR A 103 9.17 -3.62 7.33
N ARG A 104 9.79 -4.49 6.55
CA ARG A 104 10.57 -4.17 5.36
C ARG A 104 9.91 -4.77 4.12
N LEU A 105 9.82 -3.98 3.06
CA LEU A 105 9.50 -4.50 1.73
C LEU A 105 10.77 -5.14 1.16
N ASP A 106 10.74 -6.43 0.89
CA ASP A 106 11.91 -7.20 0.41
C ASP A 106 11.96 -7.31 -1.10
N GLN A 107 10.82 -7.58 -1.73
CA GLN A 107 10.74 -7.80 -3.17
C GLN A 107 9.38 -7.37 -3.72
N VAL A 108 9.40 -6.88 -4.97
CA VAL A 108 8.18 -6.66 -5.76
C VAL A 108 8.33 -7.34 -7.11
N GLU A 109 7.36 -8.17 -7.46
CA GLU A 109 7.22 -8.82 -8.75
C GLU A 109 5.96 -8.31 -9.45
N ALA A 110 6.05 -7.87 -10.69
CA ALA A 110 4.88 -7.69 -11.54
C ALA A 110 4.43 -9.05 -12.10
N VAL A 111 3.14 -9.32 -12.04
CA VAL A 111 2.53 -10.54 -12.56
C VAL A 111 1.68 -10.20 -13.78
N PHE A 112 2.00 -10.85 -14.90
CA PHE A 112 1.37 -10.67 -16.19
C PHE A 112 0.63 -11.93 -16.60
N GLU A 113 -0.47 -11.74 -17.32
CA GLU A 113 -1.18 -12.81 -18.01
C GLU A 113 -1.23 -12.53 -19.52
N GLN A 114 -1.08 -13.58 -20.32
CA GLN A 114 -1.35 -13.49 -21.75
C GLN A 114 -2.86 -13.53 -22.02
N ALA A 115 -3.44 -12.37 -22.32
CA ALA A 115 -4.83 -12.24 -22.73
C ALA A 115 -4.89 -11.78 -24.20
N SER A 116 -5.54 -12.57 -25.06
CA SER A 116 -5.80 -12.20 -26.46
C SER A 116 -4.54 -11.80 -27.27
N GLY A 117 -3.39 -12.41 -26.96
CA GLY A 117 -2.12 -12.16 -27.65
C GLY A 117 -1.32 -10.95 -27.16
N ALA A 118 -1.76 -10.27 -26.10
CA ALA A 118 -1.01 -9.22 -25.41
C ALA A 118 -0.73 -9.63 -23.95
N GLU A 119 0.39 -9.15 -23.41
CA GLU A 119 0.67 -9.26 -21.97
C GLU A 119 -0.07 -8.14 -21.23
N GLN A 120 -0.87 -8.53 -20.25
CA GLN A 120 -1.58 -7.61 -19.37
C GLN A 120 -1.04 -7.75 -17.95
N LEU A 121 -0.66 -6.64 -17.32
CA LEU A 121 -0.36 -6.59 -15.90
C LEU A 121 -1.66 -6.86 -15.11
N ILE A 122 -1.68 -7.90 -14.30
CA ILE A 122 -2.85 -8.28 -13.51
C ILE A 122 -2.66 -8.01 -12.01
N ALA A 123 -1.43 -8.03 -11.51
CA ALA A 123 -1.12 -7.78 -10.11
C ALA A 123 0.36 -7.48 -9.89
N TYR A 124 0.69 -7.03 -8.69
CA TYR A 124 2.02 -7.12 -8.11
C TYR A 124 2.01 -8.16 -7.00
N ARG A 125 3.05 -8.98 -6.90
CA ARG A 125 3.35 -9.79 -5.71
C ARG A 125 4.41 -9.07 -4.92
N ILE A 126 4.10 -8.73 -3.68
CA ILE A 126 5.06 -8.15 -2.74
C ILE A 126 5.48 -9.21 -1.74
N ILE A 127 6.78 -9.27 -1.45
CA ILE A 127 7.35 -10.06 -0.35
C ILE A 127 7.85 -9.05 0.67
N TYR A 128 7.51 -9.28 1.93
CA TYR A 128 7.89 -8.40 3.02
C TYR A 128 8.16 -9.22 4.27
N SER A 129 8.98 -8.63 5.14
CA SER A 129 9.42 -9.31 6.34
C SER A 129 9.58 -8.35 7.51
N GLU A 130 9.52 -8.88 8.72
CA GLU A 130 9.82 -8.15 9.94
C GLU A 130 10.87 -8.89 10.75
N LYS A 131 11.80 -8.15 11.35
CA LYS A 131 12.77 -8.75 12.27
C LYS A 131 12.02 -9.38 13.44
N ALA A 132 12.38 -10.61 13.78
CA ALA A 132 11.76 -11.35 14.86
C ALA A 132 12.77 -12.22 15.61
N TRP A 133 12.35 -12.72 16.77
CA TRP A 133 13.08 -13.71 17.55
C TRP A 133 12.15 -14.88 17.84
N TYR A 134 12.65 -16.11 17.70
CA TYR A 134 11.94 -17.32 18.12
C TYR A 134 12.07 -17.48 19.64
N THR A 135 10.92 -17.53 20.32
CA THR A 135 10.81 -17.46 21.78
C THR A 135 10.35 -18.75 22.46
N ALA A 136 10.12 -19.83 21.71
CA ALA A 136 9.72 -21.10 22.32
C ALA A 136 10.83 -21.69 23.21
N ASP A 137 12.10 -21.50 22.84
CA ASP A 137 13.26 -22.09 23.53
C ASP A 137 14.09 -21.08 24.35
N CYS A 138 13.63 -19.83 24.48
CA CYS A 138 14.32 -18.77 25.23
C CYS A 138 13.35 -17.93 26.08
N ASP A 139 13.86 -17.17 27.06
CA ASP A 139 13.06 -16.14 27.74
C ASP A 139 13.42 -14.74 27.18
N PRO A 140 12.61 -14.16 26.28
CA PRO A 140 12.91 -12.86 25.69
C PRO A 140 12.94 -11.72 26.72
N ARG A 141 12.36 -11.91 27.92
CA ARG A 141 12.40 -10.93 29.01
C ARG A 141 13.76 -10.88 29.70
N ARG A 142 14.55 -11.96 29.59
CA ARG A 142 15.91 -12.05 30.14
C ARG A 142 16.96 -11.53 29.16
N GLY A 143 16.62 -11.46 27.88
CA GLY A 143 17.46 -10.93 26.80
C GLY A 143 17.04 -11.54 25.46
N LYS A 144 16.77 -10.70 24.45
CA LYS A 144 16.43 -11.15 23.09
C LYS A 144 17.62 -11.78 22.36
N ASP A 145 18.84 -11.44 22.78
CA ASP A 145 20.10 -12.02 22.31
C ASP A 145 20.27 -13.50 22.69
N LEU A 146 19.46 -14.01 23.62
CA LEU A 146 19.40 -15.42 23.98
C LEU A 146 18.48 -16.23 23.06
N CYS A 147 17.74 -15.56 22.19
CA CYS A 147 16.75 -16.13 21.30
C CYS A 147 17.32 -16.22 19.89
N GLU A 148 16.86 -17.20 19.11
CA GLU A 148 17.22 -17.30 17.70
C GLU A 148 16.65 -16.09 16.95
N GLU A 149 17.55 -15.26 16.41
CA GLU A 149 17.20 -14.09 15.61
C GLU A 149 16.89 -14.54 14.18
N GLY A 150 15.88 -13.90 13.59
CA GLY A 150 15.52 -14.10 12.20
C GLY A 150 14.53 -13.05 11.72
N ARG A 151 13.77 -13.41 10.69
CA ARG A 151 12.69 -12.58 10.16
C ARG A 151 11.46 -13.43 9.89
N ILE A 152 10.29 -12.88 10.17
CA ILE A 152 9.03 -13.44 9.68
C ILE A 152 8.79 -12.84 8.30
N GLU A 153 8.59 -13.66 7.29
CA GLU A 153 8.37 -13.28 5.90
C GLU A 153 6.99 -13.74 5.42
N GLU A 154 6.26 -12.89 4.70
CA GLU A 154 5.00 -13.24 4.02
C GLU A 154 4.97 -12.61 2.62
N ALA A 155 3.99 -13.04 1.82
CA ALA A 155 3.68 -12.37 0.57
C ALA A 155 2.21 -11.92 0.47
N SER A 156 1.98 -10.93 -0.38
CA SER A 156 0.64 -10.46 -0.71
C SER A 156 0.57 -10.07 -2.18
N PHE A 157 -0.62 -10.22 -2.75
CA PHE A 157 -0.93 -9.69 -4.07
C PHE A 157 -1.58 -8.32 -3.92
N VAL A 158 -1.06 -7.35 -4.67
CA VAL A 158 -1.51 -5.97 -4.71
C VAL A 158 -2.02 -5.68 -6.12
N SER A 159 -3.15 -5.01 -6.20
CA SER A 159 -3.73 -4.54 -7.45
C SER A 159 -2.78 -3.61 -8.23
N PRO A 160 -2.89 -3.53 -9.57
CA PRO A 160 -2.12 -2.58 -10.36
C PRO A 160 -2.33 -1.11 -9.95
N THR A 161 -3.50 -0.77 -9.41
CA THR A 161 -3.80 0.58 -8.91
C THR A 161 -3.34 0.82 -7.47
N THR A 162 -2.85 -0.22 -6.78
CA THR A 162 -2.46 -0.21 -5.36
C THR A 162 -3.59 0.05 -4.35
N GLU A 163 -4.85 0.16 -4.82
CA GLU A 163 -6.02 0.49 -3.98
C GLU A 163 -6.56 -0.71 -3.20
N SER A 164 -6.13 -1.91 -3.55
CA SER A 164 -6.58 -3.17 -2.95
C SER A 164 -5.47 -4.22 -2.96
N TRP A 165 -5.51 -5.11 -1.98
CA TRP A 165 -4.57 -6.20 -1.79
C TRP A 165 -5.21 -7.38 -1.08
N MET A 166 -4.54 -8.53 -1.16
CA MET A 166 -4.90 -9.76 -0.46
C MET A 166 -3.64 -10.55 -0.12
N ARG A 167 -3.68 -11.31 0.98
CA ARG A 167 -2.60 -12.21 1.36
C ARG A 167 -2.41 -13.31 0.30
N ASP A 168 -1.16 -13.70 0.05
CA ASP A 168 -0.84 -14.88 -0.74
C ASP A 168 -1.03 -16.14 0.11
N ASP A 169 -2.20 -16.78 0.00
CA ASP A 169 -2.52 -18.00 0.78
C ASP A 169 -1.64 -19.22 0.42
N SER A 170 -0.73 -19.10 -0.56
CA SER A 170 0.30 -20.11 -0.83
C SER A 170 1.64 -19.82 -0.16
N ALA A 171 1.81 -18.62 0.37
CA ALA A 171 3.00 -18.14 1.07
C ALA A 171 2.57 -17.57 2.43
N TYR A 172 2.12 -18.46 3.30
CA TYR A 172 1.88 -18.14 4.70
C TYR A 172 3.13 -17.56 5.33
N ALA A 173 2.93 -16.70 6.31
CA ALA A 173 4.06 -16.13 7.01
C ALA A 173 4.93 -17.26 7.64
N ASP A 174 6.24 -17.13 7.49
CA ASP A 174 7.21 -18.15 7.90
C ASP A 174 8.41 -17.48 8.57
N PHE A 175 9.01 -18.16 9.55
CA PHE A 175 10.19 -17.66 10.25
C PHE A 175 11.47 -18.19 9.61
N ASN A 176 12.35 -17.27 9.22
CA ASN A 176 13.63 -17.59 8.62
C ASN A 176 14.77 -17.00 9.46
N SER A 177 15.59 -17.89 10.04
CA SER A 177 16.77 -17.52 10.85
C SER A 177 18.05 -17.31 10.06
N GLY A 178 18.01 -17.46 8.72
CA GLY A 178 19.18 -17.37 7.85
C GLY A 178 19.30 -16.08 7.02
N ILE A 179 18.50 -15.04 7.32
CA ILE A 179 18.45 -13.75 6.60
C ILE A 179 19.09 -12.65 7.44
#